data_AF-A0A4R5JXZ8-F1
#
_entry.id   AF-A0A4R5JXZ8-F1
#
_cell.length_a   1.000
_cell.length_b   1.000
_cell.length_c   1.000
_cell.angle_alpha   90.00
_cell.angle_beta   90.00
_cell.angle_gamma   90.00
#
_symmetry.space_group_name_H-M   'P 1'
#
loop_
_entity.id
_entity.type
_entity.pdbx_description
1 polymer ?
#
loop_
_entity_poly.entity_id
_entity_poly.type
_entity_poly.pdbx_seq_one_letter_code
_entity_poly.pdbx_strand_id
1 'polypeptide(L)'
;MKKLFMLGVMAAVISGCSNNEDDYLEIIKCNLSAQRLSQTQALYEITSYAQEFTRSTGFLPNAEEIKKISLGGREKLGLDKLDSQETHELMVEIFNSSTCKKMHKQPEVDG
;
A
#
# COMPACT_ATOMS: atom_id res chain seq x y z
N MET A 1 50.04 10.20 -2.22
CA MET A 1 49.89 9.11 -3.21
C MET A 1 49.30 7.89 -2.54
N LYS A 2 48.34 7.21 -3.21
CA LYS A 2 47.90 5.81 -3.00
C LYS A 2 47.08 5.57 -1.70
N LYS A 3 45.85 5.04 -1.69
CA LYS A 3 45.01 4.34 -2.68
C LYS A 3 43.52 4.58 -2.35
N LEU A 4 42.71 4.77 -3.39
CA LEU A 4 41.27 4.53 -3.40
C LEU A 4 40.97 3.14 -2.83
N PHE A 5 40.03 3.04 -1.89
CA PHE A 5 39.20 1.84 -1.75
C PHE A 5 37.76 2.24 -2.09
N MET A 6 37.45 2.17 -3.38
CA MET A 6 36.07 1.98 -3.80
C MET A 6 35.65 0.58 -3.37
N LEU A 7 34.83 0.49 -2.33
CA LEU A 7 33.96 -0.67 -2.12
C LEU A 7 32.60 -0.29 -2.69
N GLY A 8 32.48 -0.52 -4.00
CA GLY A 8 31.21 -0.52 -4.69
C GLY A 8 30.37 -1.66 -4.14
N VAL A 9 29.43 -1.32 -3.26
CA VAL A 9 28.26 -2.17 -3.03
C VAL A 9 27.32 -1.85 -4.18
N MET A 10 27.49 -2.56 -5.30
CA MET A 10 26.38 -2.84 -6.19
C MET A 10 25.37 -3.64 -5.36
N ALA A 11 24.54 -2.92 -4.60
CA ALA A 11 23.26 -3.43 -4.22
C ALA A 11 22.50 -3.54 -5.54
N ALA A 12 22.56 -4.73 -6.13
CA ALA A 12 21.55 -5.20 -7.04
C ALA A 12 20.23 -4.94 -6.33
N VAL A 13 19.57 -3.83 -6.69
CA VAL A 13 18.19 -3.60 -6.33
C VAL A 13 17.50 -4.75 -7.03
N ILE A 14 17.18 -5.77 -6.23
CA ILE A 14 16.26 -6.82 -6.58
C ILE A 14 15.04 -6.04 -7.05
N SER A 15 14.90 -5.91 -8.37
CA SER A 15 13.67 -5.46 -9.01
C SER A 15 12.66 -6.51 -8.57
N GLY A 16 12.04 -6.25 -7.42
CA GLY A 16 11.02 -7.10 -6.86
C GLY A 16 10.00 -7.28 -7.96
N CYS A 17 9.88 -8.51 -8.46
CA CYS A 17 8.71 -8.90 -9.20
C CYS A 17 7.58 -8.89 -8.16
N SER A 18 7.07 -7.71 -7.77
CA SER A 18 5.76 -7.66 -7.14
C SER A 18 4.81 -8.28 -8.17
N ASN A 19 4.06 -9.27 -7.73
CA ASN A 19 2.98 -9.77 -8.56
C ASN A 19 1.82 -8.77 -8.46
N ASN A 20 0.93 -8.78 -9.45
CA ASN A 20 -0.20 -7.86 -9.47
C ASN A 20 -1.12 -8.03 -8.25
N GLU A 21 -1.12 -9.19 -7.59
CA GLU A 21 -1.93 -9.45 -6.39
C GLU A 21 -1.39 -8.69 -5.17
N ASP A 22 -0.07 -8.65 -4.97
CA ASP A 22 0.57 -7.91 -3.88
C ASP A 22 0.41 -6.41 -4.07
N ASP A 23 0.57 -5.90 -5.30
CA ASP A 23 0.34 -4.47 -5.60
C ASP A 23 -1.13 -4.09 -5.42
N TYR A 24 -2.06 -4.95 -5.85
CA TYR A 24 -3.49 -4.74 -5.64
C TYR A 24 -3.89 -4.82 -4.16
N LEU A 25 -3.22 -5.67 -3.38
CA LEU A 25 -3.38 -5.73 -1.93
C LEU A 25 -2.97 -4.41 -1.28
N GLU A 26 -1.86 -3.80 -1.70
CA GLU A 26 -1.45 -2.47 -1.19
C GLU A 26 -2.50 -1.40 -1.51
N ILE A 27 -3.08 -1.41 -2.72
CA ILE A 27 -4.20 -0.52 -3.09
C ILE A 27 -5.39 -0.70 -2.12
N ILE A 28 -5.76 -1.94 -1.79
CA ILE A 28 -6.86 -2.22 -0.85
C ILE A 28 -6.54 -1.68 0.54
N LYS A 29 -5.32 -1.88 1.04
CA LYS A 29 -4.90 -1.37 2.36
C LYS A 29 -4.99 0.15 2.42
N CYS A 30 -4.49 0.85 1.39
CA CYS A 30 -4.57 2.30 1.29
C CYS A 30 -6.03 2.78 1.23
N ASN A 31 -6.90 2.08 0.49
CA ASN A 31 -8.31 2.42 0.41
C ASN A 31 -9.00 2.26 1.78
N LEU A 32 -8.72 1.16 2.48
CA LEU A 32 -9.26 0.89 3.82
C LEU A 32 -8.82 1.94 4.83
N SER A 33 -7.54 2.32 4.84
CA SER A 33 -7.04 3.35 5.76
C SER A 33 -7.67 4.71 5.48
N ALA A 34 -7.72 5.13 4.21
CA ALA A 34 -8.37 6.37 3.81
C ALA A 34 -9.86 6.39 4.19
N GLN A 35 -10.56 5.25 4.06
CA GLN A 35 -11.96 5.13 4.48
C GLN A 35 -12.11 5.27 6.00
N ARG A 36 -11.26 4.58 6.78
CA ARG A 36 -11.33 4.60 8.24
C ARG A 36 -11.00 5.99 8.81
N LEU A 37 -10.11 6.72 8.15
CA LEU A 37 -9.68 8.07 8.51
C LEU A 37 -10.53 9.18 7.86
N SER A 38 -11.60 8.82 7.15
CA SER A 38 -12.52 9.75 6.48
C SER A 38 -11.84 10.71 5.48
N GLN A 39 -10.78 10.24 4.83
CA GLN A 39 -9.98 10.99 3.85
C GLN A 39 -10.60 10.89 2.46
N THR A 40 -11.71 11.60 2.26
CA THR A 40 -12.51 11.54 1.02
C THR A 40 -11.70 11.86 -0.24
N GLN A 41 -10.83 12.87 -0.23
CA GLN A 41 -9.97 13.18 -1.38
C GLN A 41 -9.00 12.05 -1.69
N ALA A 42 -8.39 11.46 -0.65
CA ALA A 42 -7.48 10.34 -0.82
C ALA A 42 -8.18 9.11 -1.42
N LEU A 43 -9.43 8.84 -1.03
CA LEU A 43 -10.23 7.76 -1.61
C LEU A 43 -10.43 7.93 -3.12
N TYR A 44 -10.69 9.15 -3.60
CA TYR A 44 -10.82 9.43 -5.03
C TYR A 44 -9.52 9.16 -5.79
N GLU A 45 -8.40 9.61 -5.25
CA GLU A 45 -7.07 9.44 -5.85
C GLU A 45 -6.65 7.96 -5.88
N ILE A 46 -6.86 7.23 -4.78
CA ILE A 46 -6.57 5.78 -4.70
C ILE A 46 -7.46 5.00 -5.69
N THR A 47 -8.74 5.36 -5.81
CA THR A 47 -9.65 4.73 -6.77
C THR A 47 -9.20 4.99 -8.21
N SER A 48 -8.75 6.21 -8.50
CA SER A 48 -8.22 6.57 -9.82
C SER A 48 -6.93 5.80 -10.12
N TYR A 49 -6.03 5.67 -9.14
CA TYR A 49 -4.83 4.85 -9.24
C TYR A 49 -5.17 3.37 -9.50
N ALA A 50 -6.16 2.82 -8.80
CA ALA A 50 -6.61 1.45 -9.00
C ALA A 50 -7.11 1.20 -10.44
N GLN A 51 -7.87 2.14 -11.01
CA GLN A 51 -8.33 2.06 -12.40
C GLN A 51 -7.18 2.13 -13.41
N GLU A 52 -6.14 2.91 -13.14
CA GLU A 52 -4.94 2.95 -13.98
C GLU A 52 -4.11 1.67 -13.85
N PHE A 53 -3.99 1.14 -12.64
CA PHE A 53 -3.33 -0.14 -12.37
C PHE A 53 -4.00 -1.29 -13.14
N THR A 54 -5.32 -1.43 -13.05
CA THR A 54 -6.02 -2.50 -13.78
C THR A 54 -5.90 -2.35 -15.29
N ARG A 55 -5.92 -1.10 -15.81
CA ARG A 55 -5.72 -0.82 -17.24
C ARG A 55 -4.32 -1.15 -17.72
N SER A 56 -3.29 -0.84 -16.94
CA SER A 56 -1.89 -1.03 -17.34
C SER A 56 -1.41 -2.48 -17.19
N THR A 57 -1.93 -3.20 -16.20
CA THR A 57 -1.52 -4.59 -15.90
C THR A 57 -2.45 -5.64 -16.50
N GLY A 58 -3.67 -5.27 -16.87
CA GLY A 58 -4.73 -6.21 -17.22
C GLY A 58 -5.25 -7.03 -16.02
N PHE A 59 -4.82 -6.72 -14.80
CA PHE A 59 -5.28 -7.39 -13.59
C PHE A 59 -6.68 -6.91 -13.22
N LEU A 60 -7.68 -7.74 -13.47
CA LEU A 60 -9.10 -7.45 -13.24
C LEU A 60 -9.68 -8.52 -12.30
N PRO A 61 -9.43 -8.40 -10.99
CA PRO A 61 -9.91 -9.40 -10.04
C PRO A 61 -11.44 -9.34 -9.96
N ASN A 62 -12.07 -10.49 -9.99
CA ASN A 62 -13.50 -10.61 -9.75
C ASN A 62 -13.83 -10.40 -8.26
N ALA A 63 -15.12 -10.34 -7.92
CA ALA A 63 -15.56 -10.08 -6.55
C ALA A 63 -15.06 -11.10 -5.51
N GLU A 64 -14.91 -12.37 -5.90
CA GLU A 64 -14.38 -13.42 -5.02
C GLU A 64 -12.88 -13.25 -4.79
N GLU A 65 -12.13 -12.89 -5.83
CA GLU A 65 -10.70 -12.59 -5.74
C GLU A 65 -10.46 -11.35 -4.88
N ILE A 66 -11.22 -10.28 -5.09
CA ILE A 66 -11.16 -9.07 -4.25
C ILE A 66 -11.42 -9.43 -2.78
N LYS A 67 -12.44 -10.27 -2.51
CA LYS A 67 -12.74 -10.74 -1.16
C LYS A 67 -11.57 -11.51 -0.56
N LYS A 68 -10.96 -12.45 -1.31
CA LYS A 68 -9.82 -13.24 -0.86
C LYS A 68 -8.61 -12.35 -0.53
N ILE A 69 -8.26 -11.42 -1.43
CA ILE A 69 -7.16 -10.47 -1.23
C ILE A 69 -7.43 -9.59 -0.01
N SER A 70 -8.66 -9.08 0.13
CA SER A 70 -9.05 -8.26 1.28
C SER A 70 -8.94 -9.01 2.60
N LEU A 71 -9.41 -10.27 2.66
CA LEU A 71 -9.30 -11.11 3.85
C LEU A 71 -7.84 -11.40 4.19
N GLY A 72 -7.02 -11.76 3.20
CA GLY A 72 -5.58 -11.97 3.39
C GLY A 72 -4.86 -10.70 3.86
N GLY A 73 -5.29 -9.53 3.40
CA GLY A 73 -4.80 -8.24 3.87
C GLY A 73 -5.12 -7.99 5.34
N ARG A 74 -6.37 -8.22 5.74
CA ARG A 74 -6.80 -8.07 7.15
C ARG A 74 -6.05 -9.03 8.07
N GLU A 75 -5.85 -10.28 7.64
CA GLU A 75 -5.09 -11.28 8.39
C GLU A 75 -3.62 -10.87 8.55
N LYS A 76 -2.95 -10.46 7.46
CA LYS A 76 -1.56 -9.97 7.50
C LYS A 76 -1.38 -8.76 8.41
N LEU A 77 -2.39 -7.89 8.48
CA LEU A 77 -2.42 -6.73 9.37
C LEU A 77 -2.85 -7.05 10.80
N GLY A 78 -3.30 -8.28 11.08
CA GLY A 78 -3.75 -8.69 12.41
C GLY A 78 -4.96 -7.91 12.94
N LEU A 79 -5.80 -7.33 12.06
CA LEU A 79 -6.84 -6.37 12.46
C LEU A 79 -7.83 -6.92 13.49
N ASP A 80 -8.10 -8.24 13.47
CA ASP A 80 -9.05 -8.86 14.40
C ASP A 80 -8.48 -9.00 15.82
N LYS A 81 -7.20 -8.68 16.03
CA LYS A 81 -6.50 -8.74 17.33
C LYS A 81 -6.28 -7.35 17.94
N LEU A 82 -6.55 -6.29 17.19
CA LEU A 82 -6.29 -4.91 17.61
C LEU A 82 -7.55 -4.31 18.23
N ASP A 83 -7.36 -3.49 19.26
CA ASP A 83 -8.44 -2.65 19.75
C ASP A 83 -8.71 -1.45 18.81
N SER A 84 -9.67 -0.60 19.17
CA SER A 84 -10.04 0.53 18.33
C SER A 84 -8.93 1.59 18.18
N GLN A 85 -8.11 1.79 19.21
CA GLN A 85 -7.03 2.77 19.20
C GLN A 85 -5.85 2.22 18.41
N GLU A 86 -5.44 0.98 18.67
CA GLU A 86 -4.40 0.29 17.91
C GLU A 86 -4.76 0.19 16.42
N THR A 87 -6.04 -0.08 16.13
CA THR A 87 -6.54 -0.05 14.74
C THR A 87 -6.42 1.33 14.13
N HIS A 88 -6.73 2.40 14.88
CA HIS A 88 -6.62 3.76 14.37
C HIS A 88 -5.16 4.12 14.03
N GLU A 89 -4.25 3.85 14.96
CA GLU A 89 -2.80 4.08 14.79
C GLU A 89 -2.25 3.33 13.58
N LEU A 90 -2.64 2.06 13.41
CA LEU A 90 -2.25 1.28 12.24
C LEU A 90 -2.80 1.87 10.93
N MET A 91 -4.03 2.38 10.91
CA MET A 91 -4.57 3.02 9.70
C MET A 91 -3.81 4.30 9.37
N VAL A 92 -3.40 5.08 10.38
CA VAL A 92 -2.55 6.27 10.20
C VAL A 92 -1.20 5.87 9.64
N GLU A 93 -0.56 4.83 10.18
CA GLU A 93 0.71 4.30 9.67
C GLU A 93 0.60 3.87 8.20
N ILE A 94 -0.43 3.10 7.85
CA ILE A 94 -0.68 2.66 6.47
C ILE A 94 -0.90 3.87 5.57
N PHE A 95 -1.77 4.81 5.97
CA PHE A 95 -2.07 6.01 5.18
C PHE A 95 -0.81 6.85 4.92
N ASN A 96 0.01 7.07 5.95
CA ASN A 96 1.24 7.86 5.85
C ASN A 96 2.40 7.10 5.19
N SER A 97 2.25 5.82 4.88
CA SER A 97 3.28 5.02 4.22
C SER A 97 3.68 5.62 2.87
N SER A 98 4.95 5.44 2.48
CA SER A 98 5.44 5.97 1.20
C SER A 98 4.69 5.39 -0.01
N THR A 99 4.13 4.18 0.12
CA THR A 99 3.31 3.51 -0.89
C THR A 99 1.95 4.20 -1.02
N CYS A 100 1.20 4.37 0.07
CA CYS A 100 -0.10 5.03 0.01
C CYS A 100 0.02 6.50 -0.42
N LYS A 101 1.04 7.23 0.07
CA LYS A 101 1.28 8.61 -0.37
C LYS A 101 1.51 8.77 -1.86
N LYS A 102 2.14 7.78 -2.52
CA LYS A 102 2.27 7.79 -3.99
C LYS A 102 0.92 7.61 -4.70
N MET A 103 0.00 6.85 -4.10
CA MET A 103 -1.33 6.62 -4.65
C MET A 103 -2.25 7.82 -4.43
N HIS A 104 -2.32 8.36 -3.21
CA HIS A 104 -3.29 9.41 -2.86
C HIS A 104 -2.77 10.85 -2.99
N LYS A 105 -1.45 11.07 -3.00
CA LYS A 105 -0.80 12.38 -3.20
C LYS A 105 -1.29 13.49 -2.25
N GLN A 106 -1.71 13.11 -1.04
CA GLN A 106 -2.14 14.02 0.02
C GLN A 106 -1.05 14.15 1.10
N PRO A 107 -1.08 15.18 1.95
CA PRO A 107 -0.26 15.25 3.16
C PRO A 107 -0.51 14.08 4.11
N GLU A 108 0.42 13.90 5.05
CA GLU A 108 0.24 12.99 6.17
C GLU A 108 -0.88 13.47 7.11
N VAL A 109 -1.47 12.53 7.84
CA VAL A 109 -2.43 12.81 8.91
C VAL A 109 -1.84 12.43 10.26
N ASP A 110 -2.20 13.17 11.30
CA ASP A 110 -1.81 12.87 12.68
C ASP A 110 -2.69 11.74 13.25
N GLY A 111 -2.13 10.97 14.20
CA GLY A 111 -2.80 9.87 14.89
C GLY A 111 -3.25 10.18 16.31
#